data_AF-A0A8X6I0I8-F1
#
_entry.id   AF-A0A8X6I0I8-F1
#
_cell.length_a   1.000
_cell.length_b   1.000
_cell.length_c   1.000
_cell.angle_alpha   90.00
_cell.angle_beta   90.00
_cell.angle_gamma   90.00
#
_symmetry.space_group_name_H-M   'P 1'
#
loop_
_entity.id
_entity.type
_entity.pdbx_description
1 polymer ?
#
loop_
_entity_poly.entity_id
_entity_poly.type
_entity_poly.pdbx_seq_one_letter_code
_entity_poly.pdbx_strand_id
1 'polypeptide(L)'
;MIFEEENTVLNCIRSSPLTHHSNMSKRPFILIILILAFICTQCHVDPKKQNIEAKTSRPPTDHDLARPDMHLYERFLKNFTNRAVKRTLPTLYRMIESVNISTNCLSSLFKYVVSLKEIKVWAMKMFDATAKVPSGIFSGTVSELGAFDQCLAIVVKNKKGFEDFRGQYCSVEAIPSLGPRPKNLSLAKKTHIAFNESIIKEIQTTIFAFYQLTHRFGICVPSTCNADDMQMLGAQGNH
;
A
#
# COMPACT_ATOMS: atom_id res chain seq x y z
N MET A 1 17.84 -33.63 -1.70
CA MET A 1 17.79 -33.03 -3.05
C MET A 1 17.73 -31.52 -2.86
N ILE A 2 18.33 -30.75 -3.76
CA ILE A 2 18.81 -29.37 -3.52
C ILE A 2 17.67 -28.42 -3.08
N PHE A 3 17.97 -27.52 -2.14
CA PHE A 3 17.08 -26.42 -1.73
C PHE A 3 16.92 -25.43 -2.88
N GLU A 4 15.71 -24.95 -3.11
CA GLU A 4 15.47 -23.75 -3.91
C GLU A 4 14.58 -22.80 -3.11
N GLU A 5 15.24 -21.89 -2.41
CA GLU A 5 14.61 -20.86 -1.58
C GLU A 5 13.84 -19.84 -2.47
N GLU A 6 12.61 -19.45 -2.11
CA GLU A 6 11.68 -18.58 -2.91
C GLU A 6 11.67 -17.09 -2.46
N ASN A 7 12.36 -16.15 -3.12
CA ASN A 7 12.42 -14.74 -2.64
C ASN A 7 11.29 -13.84 -3.15
N THR A 8 10.94 -12.83 -2.35
CA THR A 8 10.35 -11.58 -2.84
C THR A 8 11.46 -10.75 -3.49
N VAL A 9 11.34 -10.40 -4.77
CA VAL A 9 12.39 -9.64 -5.48
C VAL A 9 12.00 -8.16 -5.54
N LEU A 10 12.81 -7.28 -4.94
CA LEU A 10 12.67 -5.83 -5.11
C LEU A 10 13.69 -5.27 -6.11
N ASN A 11 13.15 -4.72 -7.20
CA ASN A 11 13.89 -4.04 -8.26
C ASN A 11 13.61 -2.53 -8.19
N CYS A 12 14.44 -1.79 -7.44
CA CYS A 12 14.46 -0.33 -7.50
C CYS A 12 15.15 0.13 -8.80
N ILE A 13 14.52 1.00 -9.59
CA ILE A 13 15.04 1.33 -10.93
C ILE A 13 16.22 2.29 -10.84
N ARG A 14 17.44 1.74 -10.96
CA ARG A 14 18.49 2.26 -11.83
C ARG A 14 19.33 1.11 -12.43
N SER A 15 18.75 0.46 -13.45
CA SER A 15 19.37 -0.49 -14.41
C SER A 15 20.09 -1.76 -13.90
N SER A 16 19.42 -2.92 -14.08
CA SER A 16 19.99 -4.27 -14.32
C SER A 16 20.64 -5.03 -13.11
N PRO A 17 20.90 -6.36 -13.14
CA PRO A 17 19.88 -7.35 -12.72
C PRO A 17 20.30 -8.53 -11.78
N LEU A 18 19.33 -8.98 -10.94
CA LEU A 18 19.02 -10.36 -10.46
C LEU A 18 19.92 -11.20 -9.50
N THR A 19 19.32 -11.73 -8.41
CA THR A 19 19.51 -13.09 -7.78
C THR A 19 18.39 -13.42 -6.73
N HIS A 20 18.39 -14.61 -6.06
CA HIS A 20 17.21 -15.38 -5.52
C HIS A 20 17.06 -15.48 -3.95
N HIS A 21 16.11 -16.30 -3.40
CA HIS A 21 16.03 -16.96 -2.02
C HIS A 21 15.14 -16.56 -0.73
N SER A 22 13.94 -17.19 -0.54
CA SER A 22 13.10 -17.69 0.65
C SER A 22 11.99 -16.98 1.53
N ASN A 23 10.69 -17.30 1.26
CA ASN A 23 9.62 -18.15 1.93
C ASN A 23 8.99 -17.95 3.38
N MET A 24 7.64 -18.19 3.48
CA MET A 24 6.68 -18.47 4.62
C MET A 24 5.82 -17.30 5.23
N SER A 25 4.76 -17.46 6.07
CA SER A 25 3.53 -18.31 5.92
C SER A 25 2.27 -17.90 6.80
N LYS A 26 1.29 -17.13 6.25
CA LYS A 26 -0.19 -17.12 6.56
C LYS A 26 -0.76 -16.62 7.92
N ARG A 27 -1.71 -15.65 7.89
CA ARG A 27 -3.16 -15.82 8.28
C ARG A 27 -4.07 -14.57 8.07
N PRO A 28 -5.38 -14.69 7.74
CA PRO A 28 -6.11 -13.57 7.10
C PRO A 28 -7.59 -13.30 7.54
N PHE A 29 -8.23 -12.38 6.81
CA PHE A 29 -9.68 -12.22 6.53
C PHE A 29 -10.71 -11.66 7.54
N ILE A 30 -10.57 -11.78 8.86
CA ILE A 30 -11.65 -11.29 9.77
C ILE A 30 -11.73 -9.75 9.85
N LEU A 31 -10.61 -9.03 9.66
CA LEU A 31 -10.57 -7.57 9.81
C LEU A 31 -11.38 -6.80 8.73
N ILE A 32 -11.48 -7.34 7.53
CA ILE A 32 -12.01 -6.60 6.36
C ILE A 32 -13.53 -6.42 6.45
N ILE A 33 -14.24 -7.45 6.92
CA ILE A 33 -15.70 -7.41 7.10
C ILE A 33 -16.10 -6.40 8.20
N LEU A 34 -15.33 -6.35 9.30
CA LEU A 34 -15.56 -5.37 10.38
C LEU A 34 -15.29 -3.93 9.94
N ILE A 35 -14.34 -3.69 9.04
CA ILE A 35 -14.05 -2.35 8.51
C ILE A 35 -15.20 -1.85 7.63
N LEU A 36 -15.76 -2.70 6.77
CA LEU A 36 -16.90 -2.34 5.91
C LEU A 36 -18.18 -2.07 6.74
N ALA A 37 -18.45 -2.89 7.76
CA ALA A 37 -19.59 -2.67 8.66
C ALA A 37 -19.49 -1.37 9.46
N PHE A 38 -18.28 -0.96 9.88
CA PHE A 38 -18.06 0.25 10.67
C PHE A 38 -18.18 1.55 9.85
N ILE A 39 -18.03 1.49 8.53
CA ILE A 39 -18.21 2.64 7.64
C ILE A 39 -19.69 3.01 7.51
N CYS A 40 -20.59 2.01 7.52
CA CYS A 40 -22.02 2.25 7.31
C CYS A 40 -22.77 2.76 8.56
N THR A 41 -22.30 2.43 9.77
CA THR A 41 -22.98 2.82 11.03
C THR A 41 -22.67 4.23 11.51
N GLN A 42 -21.71 4.93 10.89
CA GLN A 42 -21.37 6.33 11.19
C GLN A 42 -22.02 7.34 10.22
N CYS A 43 -22.84 6.86 9.28
CA CYS A 43 -23.58 7.69 8.34
C CYS A 43 -24.93 8.17 8.91
N HIS A 44 -24.89 8.90 10.03
CA HIS A 44 -26.04 9.68 10.50
C HIS A 44 -25.58 11.09 10.90
N VAL A 45 -25.58 12.00 9.93
CA VAL A 45 -25.23 13.42 10.14
C VAL A 45 -26.45 14.13 10.73
N ASP A 46 -26.39 14.45 12.02
CA ASP A 46 -27.42 15.23 12.70
C ASP A 46 -27.26 16.73 12.36
N PRO A 47 -28.24 17.39 11.71
CA PRO A 47 -28.05 18.71 11.10
C PRO A 47 -28.01 19.90 12.09
N LYS A 48 -28.00 19.66 13.41
CA LYS A 48 -28.11 20.73 14.43
C LYS A 48 -26.89 20.91 15.33
N LYS A 49 -25.69 21.14 14.75
CA LYS A 49 -24.62 21.84 15.50
C LYS A 49 -23.52 22.50 14.66
N GLN A 50 -23.70 23.77 14.31
CA GLN A 50 -22.59 24.72 14.13
C GLN A 50 -23.11 26.18 14.23
N ASN A 51 -22.98 26.78 15.41
CA ASN A 51 -23.00 28.24 15.58
C ASN A 51 -21.54 28.70 15.76
N ILE A 52 -20.89 29.11 14.68
CA ILE A 52 -19.67 29.93 14.70
C ILE A 52 -19.83 30.98 13.60
N GLU A 53 -20.16 32.20 13.99
CA GLU A 53 -20.36 33.31 13.05
C GLU A 53 -19.03 33.83 12.48
N ALA A 54 -18.58 33.25 11.37
CA ALA A 54 -17.53 33.85 10.55
C ALA A 54 -18.14 34.97 9.68
N LYS A 55 -18.22 36.19 10.25
CA LYS A 55 -18.85 37.37 9.64
C LYS A 55 -18.12 37.81 8.36
N THR A 56 -18.53 37.24 7.23
CA THR A 56 -18.03 37.56 5.89
C THR A 56 -18.92 38.63 5.24
N SER A 57 -18.32 39.72 4.77
CA SER A 57 -19.04 40.92 4.28
C SER A 57 -19.59 40.85 2.85
N ARG A 58 -19.52 39.66 2.21
CA ARG A 58 -20.06 39.39 0.88
C ARG A 58 -21.02 38.20 0.95
N PRO A 59 -22.10 38.15 0.15
CA PRO A 59 -22.91 36.95 0.03
C PRO A 59 -22.02 35.77 -0.42
N PRO A 60 -22.20 34.55 0.12
CA PRO A 60 -21.47 33.37 -0.33
C PRO A 60 -21.71 33.13 -1.82
N THR A 61 -20.65 32.82 -2.57
CA THR A 61 -20.80 32.35 -3.96
C THR A 61 -21.27 30.90 -3.98
N ASP A 62 -21.86 30.43 -5.09
CA ASP A 62 -22.22 29.01 -5.25
C ASP A 62 -21.02 28.08 -5.01
N HIS A 63 -19.81 28.53 -5.35
CA HIS A 63 -18.55 27.83 -5.08
C HIS A 63 -18.16 27.83 -3.60
N ASP A 64 -18.53 28.85 -2.82
CA ASP A 64 -18.35 28.86 -1.36
C ASP A 64 -19.38 27.94 -0.67
N LEU A 65 -20.62 27.87 -1.18
CA LEU A 65 -21.67 26.96 -0.69
C LEU A 65 -21.39 25.48 -1.01
N ALA A 66 -20.78 25.20 -2.16
CA ALA A 66 -20.36 23.86 -2.57
C ALA A 66 -19.09 23.35 -1.87
N ARG A 67 -18.42 24.17 -1.03
CA ARG A 67 -17.19 23.77 -0.34
C ARG A 67 -17.52 22.88 0.88
N PRO A 68 -17.07 21.61 0.92
CA PRO A 68 -17.31 20.73 2.07
C PRO A 68 -16.58 21.22 3.34
N ASP A 69 -17.07 20.84 4.53
CA ASP A 69 -16.37 21.09 5.80
C ASP A 69 -15.03 20.32 5.85
N MET A 70 -13.97 20.99 5.42
CA MET A 70 -12.62 20.46 5.42
C MET A 70 -12.10 20.17 6.83
N HIS A 71 -12.61 20.82 7.89
CA HIS A 71 -12.21 20.52 9.26
C HIS A 71 -12.77 19.17 9.73
N LEU A 72 -13.94 18.75 9.24
CA LEU A 72 -14.44 17.39 9.47
C LEU A 72 -13.51 16.35 8.83
N TYR A 73 -13.10 16.57 7.58
CA TYR A 73 -12.19 15.68 6.87
C TYR A 73 -10.79 15.65 7.52
N GLU A 74 -10.25 16.81 7.91
CA GLU A 74 -8.99 16.93 8.63
C GLU A 74 -9.01 16.18 9.98
N ARG A 75 -10.08 16.31 10.76
CA ARG A 75 -10.29 15.54 12.01
C ARG A 75 -10.38 14.05 11.72
N PHE A 76 -11.10 13.63 10.68
CA PHE A 76 -11.21 12.23 10.28
C PHE A 76 -9.84 11.65 9.91
N LEU A 77 -9.07 12.33 9.04
CA LEU A 77 -7.72 11.93 8.66
C LEU A 77 -6.79 11.86 9.87
N LYS A 78 -6.76 12.89 10.73
CA LYS A 78 -5.92 12.88 11.95
C LYS A 78 -6.26 11.71 12.87
N ASN A 79 -7.55 11.42 13.06
CA ASN A 79 -8.00 10.29 13.88
C ASN A 79 -7.73 8.93 13.23
N PHE A 80 -7.90 8.81 11.91
CA PHE A 80 -7.57 7.59 11.17
C PHE A 80 -6.07 7.31 11.21
N THR A 81 -5.24 8.29 10.84
CA THR A 81 -3.80 8.12 10.78
C THR A 81 -3.17 7.90 12.16
N ASN A 82 -3.61 8.60 13.21
CA ASN A 82 -3.15 8.32 14.56
C ASN A 82 -3.48 6.87 15.02
N ARG A 83 -4.66 6.35 14.66
CA ARG A 83 -5.04 4.95 14.96
C ARG A 83 -4.23 3.96 14.13
N ALA A 84 -4.02 4.24 12.83
CA ALA A 84 -3.20 3.42 11.95
C ALA A 84 -1.75 3.36 12.44
N VAL A 85 -1.12 4.51 12.70
CA VAL A 85 0.26 4.61 13.22
C VAL A 85 0.38 3.94 14.59
N LYS A 86 -0.55 4.15 15.53
CA LYS A 86 -0.49 3.48 16.84
C LYS A 86 -0.56 1.95 16.75
N ARG A 87 -1.23 1.39 15.73
CA ARG A 87 -1.27 -0.06 15.47
C ARG A 87 -0.08 -0.59 14.68
N THR A 88 0.40 0.15 13.69
CA THR A 88 1.44 -0.30 12.74
C THR A 88 2.86 -0.01 13.22
N LEU A 89 3.08 1.06 13.97
CA LEU A 89 4.41 1.48 14.42
C LEU A 89 5.15 0.41 15.25
N PRO A 90 4.52 -0.35 16.18
CA PRO A 90 5.24 -1.41 16.91
C PRO A 90 5.68 -2.56 16.00
N THR A 91 4.86 -2.93 15.02
CA THR A 91 5.19 -3.97 14.02
C THR A 91 6.29 -3.48 13.09
N LEU A 92 6.19 -2.24 12.61
CA LEU A 92 7.19 -1.62 11.74
C LEU A 92 8.52 -1.44 12.45
N TYR A 93 8.51 -1.02 13.73
CA TYR A 93 9.74 -0.90 14.53
C TYR A 93 10.41 -2.27 14.70
N ARG A 94 9.64 -3.33 15.00
CA ARG A 94 10.19 -4.70 15.08
C ARG A 94 10.77 -5.19 13.75
N MET A 95 10.06 -4.98 12.64
CA MET A 95 10.58 -5.30 11.29
C MET A 95 11.85 -4.51 10.94
N ILE A 96 11.98 -3.28 11.43
CA ILE A 96 13.17 -2.46 11.22
C ILE A 96 14.32 -2.90 12.13
N GLU A 97 14.04 -3.26 13.38
CA GLU A 97 15.02 -3.73 14.37
C GLU A 97 15.61 -5.10 13.98
N SER A 98 14.84 -5.95 13.30
CA SER A 98 15.29 -7.25 12.81
C SER A 98 16.02 -7.19 11.45
N VAL A 99 16.16 -6.02 10.82
CA VAL A 99 16.71 -5.86 9.45
C VAL A 99 17.88 -4.87 9.43
N ASN A 100 19.00 -5.29 8.82
CA ASN A 100 20.25 -4.52 8.78
C ASN A 100 20.31 -3.53 7.60
N ILE A 101 19.41 -2.54 7.55
CA ILE A 101 19.42 -1.47 6.53
C ILE A 101 20.36 -0.30 6.88
N SER A 102 20.71 0.48 5.85
CA SER A 102 21.50 1.71 5.97
C SER A 102 20.84 2.76 6.88
N THR A 103 21.66 3.47 7.65
CA THR A 103 21.19 4.52 8.58
C THR A 103 20.48 5.68 7.87
N ASN A 104 20.85 5.95 6.61
CA ASN A 104 20.21 6.97 5.78
C ASN A 104 18.81 6.55 5.32
N CYS A 105 18.64 5.30 4.87
CA CYS A 105 17.33 4.73 4.56
C CYS A 105 16.43 4.72 5.81
N LEU A 106 16.95 4.19 6.92
CA LEU A 106 16.28 4.12 8.21
C LEU A 106 15.75 5.49 8.69
N SER A 107 16.62 6.51 8.72
CA SER A 107 16.26 7.88 9.09
C SER A 107 15.17 8.45 8.19
N SER A 108 15.25 8.19 6.88
CA SER A 108 14.31 8.69 5.88
C SER A 108 12.95 7.99 5.96
N LEU A 109 12.93 6.68 6.22
CA LEU A 109 11.73 5.89 6.49
C LEU A 109 11.04 6.37 7.78
N PHE A 110 11.77 6.58 8.88
CA PHE A 110 11.20 7.18 10.09
C PHE A 110 10.61 8.58 9.83
N LYS A 111 11.34 9.45 9.11
CA LYS A 111 10.84 10.76 8.70
C LYS A 111 9.56 10.64 7.87
N TYR A 112 9.47 9.67 6.96
CA TYR A 112 8.29 9.40 6.16
C TYR A 112 7.09 8.95 7.01
N VAL A 113 7.27 7.97 7.91
CA VAL A 113 6.22 7.48 8.83
C VAL A 113 5.69 8.59 9.75
N VAL A 114 6.57 9.40 10.32
CA VAL A 114 6.19 10.57 11.12
C VAL A 114 5.45 11.60 10.26
N SER A 115 5.89 11.82 9.03
CA SER A 115 5.26 12.78 8.12
C SER A 115 3.91 12.32 7.57
N LEU A 116 3.66 11.01 7.47
CA LEU A 116 2.33 10.46 7.26
C LEU A 116 1.41 10.77 8.45
N LYS A 117 1.87 10.54 9.69
CA LYS A 117 1.12 10.88 10.92
C LYS A 117 0.71 12.35 10.97
N GLU A 118 1.59 13.23 10.49
CA GLU A 118 1.37 14.68 10.40
C GLU A 118 0.57 15.11 9.16
N ILE A 119 0.20 14.19 8.26
CA ILE A 119 -0.53 14.44 7.01
C ILE A 119 0.20 15.46 6.13
N LYS A 120 1.53 15.37 6.06
CA LYS A 120 2.34 16.24 5.19
C LYS A 120 2.08 15.88 3.72
N VAL A 121 1.86 16.91 2.90
CA VAL A 121 1.50 16.77 1.47
C VAL A 121 2.44 15.83 0.72
N TRP A 122 3.76 15.94 0.89
CA TRP A 122 4.71 15.06 0.21
C TRP A 122 4.59 13.60 0.65
N ALA A 123 4.34 13.35 1.93
CA ALA A 123 4.21 11.99 2.47
C ALA A 123 2.90 11.37 1.98
N MET A 124 1.81 12.14 1.99
CA MET A 124 0.55 11.70 1.38
C MET A 124 0.69 11.41 -0.11
N LYS A 125 1.47 12.21 -0.87
CA LYS A 125 1.77 11.95 -2.29
C LYS A 125 2.62 10.70 -2.53
N MET A 126 3.59 10.38 -1.66
CA MET A 126 4.36 9.13 -1.74
C MET A 126 3.48 7.92 -1.43
N PHE A 127 2.62 8.04 -0.42
CA PHE A 127 1.68 6.98 -0.08
C PHE A 127 0.69 6.76 -1.22
N ASP A 128 0.10 7.83 -1.77
CA ASP A 128 -0.82 7.80 -2.91
C ASP A 128 -0.16 7.17 -4.15
N ALA A 129 1.09 7.53 -4.45
CA ALA A 129 1.85 6.97 -5.57
C ALA A 129 2.22 5.48 -5.42
N THR A 130 2.14 4.93 -4.20
CA THR A 130 2.40 3.51 -3.94
C THR A 130 1.18 2.65 -4.30
N ALA A 131 1.40 1.55 -5.01
CA ALA A 131 0.41 0.57 -5.43
C ALA A 131 -0.58 0.19 -4.32
N LYS A 132 -1.82 -0.07 -4.75
CA LYS A 132 -2.94 -0.48 -3.90
C LYS A 132 -3.33 -1.92 -4.20
N VAL A 133 -4.49 -2.35 -3.72
CA VAL A 133 -5.11 -3.60 -4.18
C VAL A 133 -5.50 -3.43 -5.66
N PRO A 134 -5.07 -4.31 -6.58
CA PRO A 134 -5.43 -4.21 -7.98
C PRO A 134 -6.94 -4.24 -8.19
N SER A 135 -7.45 -3.32 -9.02
CA SER A 135 -8.86 -3.34 -9.42
C SER A 135 -9.14 -4.50 -10.38
N GLY A 136 -10.25 -5.23 -10.19
CA GLY A 136 -10.56 -6.40 -11.01
C GLY A 136 -9.80 -7.68 -10.60
N ILE A 137 -9.34 -7.79 -9.35
CA ILE A 137 -8.65 -8.98 -8.85
C ILE A 137 -9.42 -10.30 -9.07
N PHE A 138 -10.76 -10.28 -8.94
CA PHE A 138 -11.61 -11.45 -9.25
C PHE A 138 -11.68 -11.78 -10.74
N SER A 139 -11.51 -10.77 -11.60
CA SER A 139 -11.41 -10.89 -13.06
C SER A 139 -9.99 -11.24 -13.55
N GLY A 140 -9.03 -11.45 -12.65
CA GLY A 140 -7.66 -11.85 -12.96
C GLY A 140 -6.63 -10.71 -13.02
N THR A 141 -6.95 -9.49 -12.59
CA THR A 141 -5.92 -8.44 -12.44
C THR A 141 -5.00 -8.77 -11.26
N VAL A 142 -3.74 -9.11 -11.53
CA VAL A 142 -2.80 -9.60 -10.50
C VAL A 142 -1.75 -8.56 -10.07
N SER A 143 -1.56 -7.50 -10.85
CA SER A 143 -0.50 -6.49 -10.67
C SER A 143 -1.08 -5.08 -10.61
N GLU A 144 -0.43 -4.18 -9.88
CA GLU A 144 -0.79 -2.77 -9.74
C GLU A 144 0.50 -1.94 -9.64
N LEU A 145 0.78 -1.08 -10.61
CA LEU A 145 2.06 -0.38 -10.69
C LEU A 145 2.08 0.93 -9.87
N GLY A 146 0.92 1.45 -9.43
CA GLY A 146 0.87 2.76 -8.79
C GLY A 146 1.30 3.90 -9.73
N ALA A 147 1.59 5.08 -9.16
CA ALA A 147 1.87 6.29 -9.94
C ALA A 147 3.38 6.56 -10.05
N PHE A 148 4.02 5.93 -11.03
CA PHE A 148 5.46 6.03 -11.30
C PHE A 148 5.97 7.48 -11.36
N ASP A 149 5.45 8.29 -12.27
CA ASP A 149 5.91 9.68 -12.49
C ASP A 149 5.65 10.56 -11.26
N GLN A 150 4.51 10.35 -10.57
CA GLN A 150 4.19 11.05 -9.33
C GLN A 150 5.23 10.74 -8.24
N CYS A 151 5.71 9.50 -8.13
CA CYS A 151 6.75 9.16 -7.18
C CYS A 151 8.05 9.91 -7.47
N LEU A 152 8.53 9.87 -8.71
CA LEU A 152 9.79 10.50 -9.11
C LEU A 152 9.76 12.05 -9.03
N ALA A 153 8.59 12.65 -9.20
CA ALA A 153 8.39 14.10 -9.07
C ALA A 153 8.47 14.62 -7.62
N ILE A 154 8.46 13.76 -6.60
CA ILE A 154 8.45 14.18 -5.19
C ILE A 154 9.87 14.54 -4.73
N VAL A 155 10.03 15.79 -4.30
CA VAL A 155 11.26 16.29 -3.65
C VAL A 155 10.94 16.67 -2.21
N VAL A 156 11.62 16.04 -1.26
CA VAL A 156 11.47 16.30 0.17
C VAL A 156 12.58 17.20 0.64
N LYS A 157 12.20 18.33 1.26
CA LYS A 157 13.15 19.31 1.81
C LYS A 157 13.29 19.15 3.33
N ASN A 158 14.41 19.64 3.86
CA ASN A 158 14.64 19.77 5.30
C ASN A 158 14.18 21.15 5.82
N LYS A 159 14.28 21.38 7.13
CA LYS A 159 13.83 22.64 7.77
C LYS A 159 14.57 23.90 7.27
N LYS A 160 15.75 23.74 6.65
CA LYS A 160 16.55 24.84 6.07
C LYS A 160 16.24 25.09 4.59
N GLY A 161 15.28 24.35 4.00
CA GLY A 161 14.87 24.50 2.60
C GLY A 161 15.74 23.74 1.58
N PHE A 162 16.84 23.13 2.01
CA PHE A 162 17.65 22.25 1.17
C PHE A 162 16.93 20.91 0.92
N GLU A 163 17.26 20.27 -0.20
CA GLU A 163 16.84 18.91 -0.49
C GLU A 163 17.38 17.93 0.57
N ASP A 164 16.56 16.98 0.96
CA ASP A 164 16.86 15.96 1.98
C ASP A 164 16.85 14.56 1.33
N PHE A 165 15.79 14.27 0.56
CA PHE A 165 15.71 13.11 -0.34
C PHE A 165 14.62 13.31 -1.41
N ARG A 166 14.54 12.41 -2.37
CA ARG A 166 13.47 12.34 -3.40
C ARG A 166 12.64 11.07 -3.26
N GLY A 167 11.48 11.04 -3.91
CA GLY A 167 10.78 9.78 -4.16
C GLY A 167 11.56 8.91 -5.15
N GLN A 168 11.68 7.63 -4.83
CA GLN A 168 12.27 6.59 -5.65
C GLN A 168 11.23 5.50 -5.87
N TYR A 169 11.05 5.10 -7.13
CA TYR A 169 10.16 4.01 -7.49
C TYR A 169 10.89 2.67 -7.43
N CYS A 170 10.26 1.70 -6.77
CA CYS A 170 10.71 0.30 -6.78
C CYS A 170 9.59 -0.64 -7.22
N SER A 171 9.91 -1.58 -8.11
CA SER A 171 9.03 -2.68 -8.49
C SER A 171 9.26 -3.85 -7.55
N VAL A 172 8.23 -4.23 -6.80
CA VAL A 172 8.15 -5.46 -6.00
C VAL A 172 7.61 -6.57 -6.91
N GLU A 173 8.35 -7.66 -7.06
CA GLU A 173 7.87 -8.88 -7.70
C GLU A 173 7.57 -9.92 -6.61
N ALA A 174 6.29 -10.30 -6.52
CA ALA A 174 5.79 -11.27 -5.57
C ALA A 174 5.24 -12.49 -6.31
N ILE A 175 5.64 -13.68 -5.88
CA ILE A 175 5.08 -14.95 -6.34
C ILE A 175 4.37 -15.55 -5.12
N PRO A 176 3.02 -15.63 -5.10
CA PRO A 176 2.31 -16.04 -3.90
C PRO A 176 2.42 -17.56 -3.68
N SER A 177 2.98 -17.96 -2.54
CA SER A 177 3.10 -19.36 -2.12
C SER A 177 1.75 -19.92 -1.63
N LEU A 178 0.84 -20.12 -2.59
CA LEU A 178 -0.54 -20.61 -2.34
C LEU A 178 -0.61 -22.08 -1.92
N GLY A 179 0.52 -22.80 -1.89
CA GLY A 179 0.63 -24.20 -1.48
C GLY A 179 1.12 -25.13 -2.61
N PRO A 180 1.08 -26.46 -2.42
CA PRO A 180 1.56 -27.40 -3.42
C PRO A 180 0.76 -27.30 -4.73
N ARG A 181 1.47 -27.06 -5.83
CA ARG A 181 0.89 -26.85 -7.16
C ARG A 181 0.15 -28.12 -7.64
N PRO A 182 -1.14 -28.05 -8.02
CA PRO A 182 -1.86 -29.23 -8.51
C PRO A 182 -1.28 -29.69 -9.85
N LYS A 183 -0.89 -30.97 -9.94
CA LYS A 183 -0.09 -31.53 -11.05
C LYS A 183 -0.76 -31.48 -12.44
N ASN A 184 -2.08 -31.30 -12.50
CA ASN A 184 -2.87 -31.34 -13.73
C ASN A 184 -3.42 -29.95 -14.15
N LEU A 185 -2.73 -28.86 -13.79
CA LEU A 185 -3.24 -27.51 -13.97
C LEU A 185 -2.96 -26.94 -15.37
N SER A 186 -3.87 -27.20 -16.31
CA SER A 186 -3.89 -26.56 -17.63
C SER A 186 -4.71 -25.27 -17.63
N LEU A 187 -4.06 -24.12 -17.82
CA LEU A 187 -4.70 -22.82 -18.00
C LEU A 187 -5.61 -22.77 -19.25
N ALA A 188 -5.37 -23.67 -20.21
CA ALA A 188 -6.17 -23.81 -21.43
C ALA A 188 -7.50 -24.56 -21.21
N LYS A 189 -7.73 -25.20 -20.05
CA LYS A 189 -9.00 -25.90 -19.75
C LYS A 189 -10.09 -24.93 -19.28
N LYS A 190 -10.26 -23.85 -20.04
CA LYS A 190 -11.25 -22.78 -19.84
C LYS A 190 -12.64 -23.29 -20.23
N THR A 191 -13.20 -24.19 -19.43
CA THR A 191 -14.61 -24.59 -19.54
C THR A 191 -15.49 -23.35 -19.46
N HIS A 192 -16.45 -23.21 -20.37
CA HIS A 192 -17.51 -22.21 -20.27
C HIS A 192 -18.36 -22.52 -19.03
N ILE A 193 -18.00 -21.92 -17.90
CA ILE A 193 -18.71 -22.11 -16.64
C ILE A 193 -19.91 -21.18 -16.64
N ALA A 194 -21.10 -21.77 -16.64
CA ALA A 194 -22.35 -21.06 -16.44
C ALA A 194 -22.30 -20.28 -15.10
N PHE A 195 -22.79 -19.04 -15.12
CA PHE A 195 -22.92 -18.17 -13.94
C PHE A 195 -23.48 -18.97 -12.76
N ASN A 196 -22.63 -19.24 -11.78
CA ASN A 196 -22.96 -19.94 -10.54
C ASN A 196 -22.82 -18.93 -9.41
N GLU A 197 -23.82 -18.82 -8.55
CA GLU A 197 -23.92 -17.84 -7.45
C GLU A 197 -22.84 -17.99 -6.34
N SER A 198 -21.85 -18.85 -6.53
CA SER A 198 -20.83 -19.19 -5.54
C SER A 198 -19.49 -18.51 -5.83
N ILE A 199 -19.21 -17.44 -5.09
CA ILE A 199 -17.92 -16.72 -5.08
C ILE A 199 -16.72 -17.68 -4.89
N ILE A 200 -16.90 -18.78 -4.16
CA ILE A 200 -15.86 -19.81 -3.97
C ILE A 200 -15.45 -20.45 -5.32
N LYS A 201 -16.40 -20.73 -6.22
CA LYS A 201 -16.10 -21.35 -7.53
C LYS A 201 -15.41 -20.36 -8.48
N GLU A 202 -15.79 -19.09 -8.43
CA GLU A 202 -15.16 -18.02 -9.20
C GLU A 202 -13.72 -17.78 -8.72
N ILE A 203 -13.51 -17.70 -7.39
CA ILE A 203 -12.18 -17.67 -6.78
C ILE A 203 -11.38 -18.93 -7.16
N GLN A 204 -11.97 -20.13 -7.19
CA GLN A 204 -11.27 -21.34 -7.63
C GLN A 204 -10.75 -21.25 -9.07
N THR A 205 -11.46 -20.62 -9.99
CA THR A 205 -10.94 -20.39 -11.35
C THR A 205 -9.85 -19.34 -11.41
N THR A 206 -9.99 -18.24 -10.66
CA THR A 206 -9.02 -17.13 -10.69
C THR A 206 -7.76 -17.42 -9.88
N ILE A 207 -7.85 -18.21 -8.80
CA ILE A 207 -6.69 -18.56 -7.95
C ILE A 207 -5.66 -19.42 -8.70
N PHE A 208 -6.09 -20.18 -9.71
CA PHE A 208 -5.18 -20.90 -10.59
C PHE A 208 -4.30 -19.98 -11.45
N ALA A 209 -4.75 -18.78 -11.79
CA ALA A 209 -3.90 -17.78 -12.44
C ALA A 209 -2.85 -17.24 -11.46
N PHE A 210 -3.19 -17.03 -10.19
CA PHE A 210 -2.23 -16.62 -9.15
C PHE A 210 -1.13 -17.67 -8.89
N TYR A 211 -1.35 -18.97 -9.19
CA TYR A 211 -0.29 -20.01 -9.16
C TYR A 211 0.67 -19.98 -10.38
N GLN A 212 0.44 -19.11 -11.36
CA GLN A 212 1.18 -19.09 -12.64
C GLN A 212 1.71 -17.72 -13.04
N LEU A 213 1.23 -16.65 -12.40
CA LEU A 213 1.58 -15.26 -12.74
C LEU A 213 2.44 -14.63 -11.64
N THR A 214 3.55 -14.02 -12.03
CA THR A 214 4.31 -13.10 -11.16
C THR A 214 3.48 -11.84 -10.94
N HIS A 215 3.21 -11.50 -9.68
CA HIS A 215 2.55 -10.25 -9.33
C HIS A 215 3.59 -9.12 -9.28
N ARG A 216 3.29 -7.99 -9.89
CA ARG A 216 4.14 -6.78 -9.83
C ARG A 216 3.42 -5.65 -9.11
N PHE A 217 4.09 -5.06 -8.12
CA PHE A 217 3.59 -3.93 -7.34
C PHE A 217 4.61 -2.78 -7.32
N GLY A 218 4.19 -1.58 -7.70
CA GLY A 218 5.05 -0.39 -7.59
C GLY A 218 4.98 0.26 -6.21
N ILE A 219 6.12 0.53 -5.58
CA ILE A 219 6.18 1.24 -4.29
C ILE A 219 7.01 2.52 -4.39
N CYS A 220 6.60 3.55 -3.66
CA CYS A 220 7.33 4.81 -3.58
C CYS A 220 8.06 4.93 -2.24
N VAL A 221 9.39 4.93 -2.28
CA VAL A 221 10.28 4.93 -1.12
C VAL A 221 11.24 6.12 -1.15
N PRO A 222 11.93 6.45 -0.04
CA PRO A 222 12.98 7.47 -0.07
C PRO A 222 14.16 7.07 -0.96
N SER A 223 14.72 8.01 -1.73
CA SER A 223 15.91 7.82 -2.58
C SER A 223 17.21 7.55 -1.82
N THR A 224 17.14 7.53 -0.49
CA THR A 224 18.21 7.14 0.43
C THR A 224 18.22 5.64 0.74
N CYS A 225 17.17 4.92 0.35
CA CYS A 225 17.10 3.46 0.39
C CYS A 225 17.63 2.86 -0.90
N ASN A 226 18.72 2.11 -0.83
CA ASN A 226 19.28 1.42 -1.99
C ASN A 226 18.53 0.10 -2.27
N ALA A 227 18.94 -0.64 -3.31
CA ALA A 227 18.30 -1.92 -3.64
C ALA A 227 18.44 -2.95 -2.51
N ASP A 228 19.61 -3.01 -1.86
CA ASP A 228 19.92 -3.97 -0.80
C ASP A 228 19.05 -3.72 0.45
N ASP A 229 18.96 -2.47 0.92
CA ASP A 229 18.08 -2.01 2.00
C ASP A 229 16.64 -2.49 1.76
N MET A 230 16.17 -2.30 0.52
CA MET A 230 14.81 -2.64 0.11
C MET A 230 14.60 -4.16 -0.04
N GLN A 231 15.59 -4.91 -0.49
CA GLN A 231 15.56 -6.37 -0.50
C GLN A 231 15.51 -6.94 0.92
N MET A 232 16.34 -6.43 1.83
CA MET A 232 16.35 -6.88 3.23
C MET A 232 15.00 -6.58 3.94
N LEU A 233 14.38 -5.43 3.66
CA LEU A 233 13.02 -5.12 4.13
C LEU A 233 11.95 -6.04 3.50
N GLY A 234 12.11 -6.44 2.24
CA GLY A 234 11.21 -7.35 1.54
C GLY A 234 11.33 -8.83 1.99
N ALA A 235 12.51 -9.25 2.41
CA ALA A 235 12.80 -10.63 2.82
C ALA A 235 12.17 -11.02 4.17
N GLN A 236 11.98 -10.07 5.10
CA GLN A 236 11.46 -10.35 6.44
C GLN A 236 9.93 -10.27 6.60
N GLY A 237 9.18 -10.34 5.50
CA GLY A 237 7.73 -10.54 5.53
C GLY A 237 7.28 -11.95 6.02
N ASN A 238 8.23 -12.79 6.45
CA ASN A 238 8.08 -14.25 6.50
C ASN A 238 8.11 -14.88 7.91
N HIS A 239 7.39 -14.29 8.88
CA HIS A 239 7.13 -14.87 10.22
C HIS A 239 5.64 -15.07 10.48
#